data_AF-A0ABD0ZWC3-F1
#
_entry.id   AF-A0ABD0ZWC3-F1
#
_cell.length_a   1.000
_cell.length_b   1.000
_cell.length_c   1.000
_cell.angle_alpha   90.00
_cell.angle_beta   90.00
_cell.angle_gamma   90.00
#
_symmetry.space_group_name_H-M   'P 1'
#
loop_
_entity.id
_entity.type
_entity.pdbx_description
1 polymer ?
#
loop_
_entity_poly.entity_id
_entity_poly.type
_entity_poly.pdbx_seq_one_letter_code
_entity_poly.pdbx_strand_id
1 'polypeptide(L)' 'MKYDNVMEYNKDGATRAREIAKSKFLANDITGAKKFAMKAQFLYPDLKGIAQMVCTFEVLVLLGEKE' A
#
# COMPACT_ATOMS: atom_id res chain seq x y z
N MET A 1 22.18 -21.19 10.29
CA MET A 1 20.91 -20.88 9.62
C MET A 1 20.07 -20.01 10.52
N LYS A 2 20.09 -18.68 10.34
CA LYS A 2 19.17 -17.73 11.00
C LYS A 2 19.03 -16.49 10.10
N TYR A 3 18.35 -16.61 8.96
CA TYR A 3 18.01 -15.45 8.12
C TYR A 3 16.54 -15.43 7.67
N ASP A 4 15.70 -16.33 8.18
CA ASP A 4 14.29 -16.40 7.79
C ASP A 4 13.40 -15.37 8.51
N ASN A 5 13.85 -14.78 9.63
CA ASN A 5 13.01 -13.90 10.44
C ASN A 5 12.84 -12.48 9.84
N VAL A 6 13.84 -11.97 9.09
CA VAL A 6 13.76 -10.63 8.47
C VAL A 6 12.86 -10.62 7.23
N MET A 7 12.84 -11.71 6.46
CA MET A 7 12.09 -11.77 5.20
C MET A 7 10.59 -11.98 5.40
N GLU A 8 10.17 -12.72 6.43
CA GLU A 8 8.75 -12.88 6.77
C GLU A 8 8.15 -11.61 7.40
N TYR A 9 8.93 -10.84 8.18
CA TYR A 9 8.48 -9.61 8.83
C TYR A 9 8.15 -8.48 7.83
N ASN A 10 8.95 -8.38 6.76
CA ASN A 10 8.72 -7.38 5.71
C ASN A 10 7.42 -7.65 4.92
N LYS A 11 7.06 -8.92 4.74
CA LYS A 11 5.83 -9.33 4.06
C LYS A 11 4.58 -9.09 4.92
N ASP A 12 4.63 -9.40 6.22
CA ASP A 12 3.53 -9.13 7.14
C ASP A 12 3.27 -7.62 7.26
N GLY A 13 4.35 -6.85 7.45
CA GLY A 13 4.29 -5.38 7.50
C GLY A 13 3.72 -4.76 6.23
N ALA A 14 4.12 -5.26 5.05
CA ALA A 14 3.57 -4.81 3.77
C ALA A 14 2.10 -5.21 3.59
N THR A 15 1.73 -6.43 3.99
CA THR A 15 0.34 -6.90 3.93
C THR A 15 -0.57 -6.06 4.83
N ARG A 16 -0.13 -5.76 6.04
CA ARG A 16 -0.86 -4.92 6.99
C ARG A 16 -1.02 -3.49 6.48
N ALA A 17 0.03 -2.91 5.92
CA ALA A 17 -0.04 -1.60 5.27
C ALA A 17 -1.01 -1.59 4.07
N ARG A 18 -1.06 -2.67 3.28
CA ARG A 18 -2.02 -2.84 2.19
C ARG A 18 -3.48 -2.84 2.69
N GLU A 19 -3.76 -3.55 3.78
CA GLU A 19 -5.11 -3.59 4.35
C GLU A 19 -5.52 -2.25 4.97
N ILE A 20 -4.59 -1.54 5.63
CA ILE A 20 -4.84 -0.16 6.10
C ILE A 20 -5.15 0.77 4.92
N ALA A 21 -4.42 0.62 3.80
CA ALA A 21 -4.67 1.42 2.61
C ALA A 21 -6.09 1.21 2.05
N LYS A 22 -6.59 -0.04 2.05
CA LYS A 22 -7.98 -0.33 1.68
C LYS A 22 -8.99 0.28 2.66
N SER A 23 -8.74 0.16 3.96
CA SER A 23 -9.61 0.75 4.99
C SER A 23 -9.71 2.27 4.84
N LYS A 24 -8.57 2.92 4.54
CA LYS A 24 -8.49 4.36 4.26
C LYS A 24 -9.24 4.74 2.98
N PHE A 25 -9.12 3.93 1.93
CA PHE A 25 -9.87 4.11 0.69
C PHE A 25 -11.38 4.05 0.93
N LEU A 26 -11.86 3.08 1.71
CA LEU A 26 -13.27 2.96 2.10
C LEU A 26 -13.76 4.13 2.95
N ALA A 27 -12.86 4.76 3.71
CA ALA A 27 -13.13 5.97 4.48
C ALA A 27 -13.06 7.27 3.64
N ASN A 28 -13.00 7.16 2.31
CA ASN A 28 -12.84 8.28 1.37
C ASN A 28 -11.53 9.08 1.56
N ASP A 29 -10.56 8.52 2.29
CA ASP A 29 -9.22 9.10 2.53
C ASP A 29 -8.23 8.49 1.52
N ILE A 30 -8.34 8.91 0.25
CA ILE A 30 -7.52 8.37 -0.84
C ILE A 30 -6.05 8.80 -0.70
N THR A 31 -5.79 10.02 -0.19
CA THR A 31 -4.44 10.49 0.12
C THR A 31 -3.77 9.64 1.20
N GLY A 32 -4.50 9.28 2.25
CA GLY A 32 -4.07 8.32 3.26
C GLY A 32 -3.87 6.93 2.68
N ALA A 33 -4.80 6.45 1.85
CA ALA A 33 -4.70 5.16 1.18
C ALA A 33 -3.41 5.05 0.33
N LYS A 34 -3.10 6.09 -0.46
CA LYS A 34 -1.87 6.18 -1.25
C LYS A 34 -0.62 6.07 -0.38
N LYS A 35 -0.54 6.83 0.73
CA LYS A 35 0.62 6.79 1.64
C LYS A 35 0.87 5.38 2.18
N PHE A 36 -0.18 4.67 2.60
CA PHE A 36 -0.05 3.31 3.11
C PHE A 36 0.27 2.30 2.01
N ALA A 37 -0.30 2.44 0.81
CA ALA A 37 0.04 1.61 -0.34
C ALA A 37 1.51 1.76 -0.76
N MET A 38 2.03 2.99 -0.78
CA MET A 38 3.45 3.26 -1.05
C MET A 38 4.35 2.65 0.03
N LYS A 39 3.93 2.71 1.30
CA LYS A 39 4.68 2.08 2.40
C LYS A 39 4.71 0.56 2.26
N ALA A 40 3.60 -0.06 1.85
CA ALA A 40 3.57 -1.49 1.55
C ALA A 40 4.49 -1.86 0.37
N GLN A 41 4.52 -1.04 -0.69
CA GLN A 41 5.42 -1.24 -1.83
C GLN A 41 6.89 -1.08 -1.43
N PHE A 42 7.20 -0.12 -0.56
CA PHE A 42 8.56 0.10 -0.08
C PHE A 42 9.05 -1.05 0.81
N LEU A 43 8.17 -1.59 1.66
CA LEU A 43 8.49 -2.73 2.53
C LEU A 43 8.63 -4.04 1.75
N TYR A 44 7.78 -4.25 0.74
CA TYR A 44 7.81 -5.45 -0.09
C TYR A 44 7.38 -5.12 -1.52
N PRO A 45 8.32 -4.74 -2.40
CA PRO A 45 7.99 -4.36 -3.78
C PRO A 45 7.44 -5.53 -4.60
N ASP A 46 7.82 -6.75 -4.24
CA ASP A 46 7.30 -8.01 -4.79
C ASP A 46 5.88 -8.37 -4.29
N LEU A 47 5.25 -7.52 -3.46
CA LEU A 47 3.89 -7.77 -3.00
C LEU A 47 2.94 -7.72 -4.20
N LYS A 48 2.37 -8.88 -4.55
CA LYS A 48 1.46 -9.01 -5.69
C LYS A 48 0.38 -7.92 -5.71
N GLY A 49 0.37 -7.15 -6.79
CA GLY A 49 -0.62 -6.10 -7.04
C GLY A 49 -0.39 -4.78 -6.28
N ILE A 50 0.68 -4.63 -5.50
CA ILE A 50 0.90 -3.39 -4.73
C ILE A 50 1.20 -2.20 -5.63
N ALA A 51 2.00 -2.40 -6.68
CA ALA A 51 2.30 -1.35 -7.65
C ALA A 51 1.03 -0.85 -8.36
N GLN A 52 0.15 -1.79 -8.75
CA GLN A 52 -1.14 -1.45 -9.35
C GLN A 52 -2.02 -0.67 -8.37
N MET A 53 -2.03 -1.05 -7.09
CA MET A 53 -2.79 -0.33 -6.06
C MET A 53 -2.28 1.10 -5.84
N VAL A 54 -0.96 1.30 -5.82
CA VAL A 54 -0.35 2.65 -5.73
C VAL A 54 -0.74 3.51 -6.94
N CYS A 55 -0.60 2.98 -8.16
CA CYS A 55 -1.01 3.70 -9.37
C CYS A 55 -2.50 4.05 -9.37
N THR A 56 -3.36 3.11 -8.97
CA THR A 56 -4.81 3.36 -8.88
C THR A 56 -5.10 4.50 -7.91
N PHE A 57 -4.52 4.49 -6.70
CA PHE A 57 -4.73 5.58 -5.75
C PHE A 57 -4.15 6.91 -6.22
N GLU A 58 -3.04 6.90 -6.93
CA GLU A 58 -2.46 8.11 -7.52
C GLU A 58 -3.39 8.74 -8.56
N VAL A 59 -3.93 7.91 -9.47
CA VAL A 59 -4.93 8.38 -10.46
C VAL A 59 -6.20 8.86 -9.76
N LEU A 60 -6.68 8.18 -8.73
CA LEU A 60 -7.88 8.58 -7.99
C LEU A 60 -7.71 9.90 -7.23
N VAL A 61 -6.53 10.16 -6.64
CA VAL A 61 -6.21 11.48 -6.05
C VAL A 61 -6.29 12.56 -7.14
N LEU A 62 -5.65 12.34 -8.30
CA LEU A 62 -5.66 13.31 -9.40
C LEU A 62 -7.06 13.53 -10.00
N LEU A 63 -7.90 12.50 -10.01
CA LEU A 63 -9.29 12.60 -10.48
C LEU A 63 -10.16 13.38 -9.48
N GLY A 64 -9.99 13.15 -8.18
CA GLY A 64 -10.76 13.83 -7.13
C GLY A 64 -10.41 15.32 -6.95
N GLU A 65 -9.27 15.79 -7.47
CA GLU A 65 -8.93 17.22 -7.47
C GLU A 65 -9.48 17.99 -8.69
N LYS A 66 -10.25 17.33 -9.57
CA LYS A 66 -10.82 17.96 -10.78
C LYS A 66 -12.29 18.41 -10.65
N GLU A 67 -12.86 18.42 -9.44
CA GLU A 67 -14.21 18.95 -9.18
C GLU A 67 -14.20 20.29 -8.45
#